data_AF-A0A228HXB0-F1
#
_entry.id   AF-A0A228HXB0-F1
#
_cell.length_a   1.000
_cell.length_b   1.000
_cell.length_c   1.000
_cell.angle_alpha   90.00
_cell.angle_beta   90.00
_cell.angle_gamma   90.00
#
_symmetry.space_group_name_H-M   'P 1'
#
loop_
_entity.id
_entity.type
_entity.pdbx_description
1 polymer ?
#
loop_
_entity_poly.entity_id
_entity_poly.type
_entity_poly.pdbx_seq_one_letter_code
_entity_poly.pdbx_strand_id
1 'polypeptide(L)'
;MVFPETEKIESPEHIPERAARAFDEGSDCLARGSATAAAAMFRRCLEIALKEHSPDIEAWKLEKRIDKLFTEGRITVDLKEWAHRIRLEGNDALHEAEEFTPETAGEMMEFTRMVLMYLYTLPERIKLRIETVEAAKTD
;
A
#
# COMPACT_ATOMS: atom_id res chain seq x y z
N MET A 1 -31.08 -6.18 16.90
CA MET A 1 -29.78 -6.87 16.84
C MET A 1 -28.79 -5.82 16.35
N VAL A 2 -27.93 -5.30 17.24
CA VAL A 2 -26.87 -4.36 16.86
C VAL A 2 -25.67 -5.24 16.54
N PHE A 3 -25.29 -5.29 15.27
CA PHE A 3 -24.04 -5.93 14.87
C PHE A 3 -22.90 -4.95 15.21
N PRO A 4 -21.74 -5.43 15.71
CA PRO A 4 -20.59 -4.58 15.86
C PRO A 4 -20.21 -4.02 14.49
N GLU A 5 -20.03 -2.70 14.38
CA GLU A 5 -19.37 -2.11 13.22
C GLU A 5 -17.92 -2.57 13.24
N THR A 6 -17.57 -3.49 12.34
CA THR A 6 -16.17 -3.75 12.02
C THR A 6 -15.61 -2.45 11.43
N GLU A 7 -14.74 -1.78 12.17
CA GLU A 7 -14.06 -0.58 11.71
C GLU A 7 -13.22 -0.94 10.48
N LYS A 8 -13.76 -0.63 9.30
CA LYS A 8 -13.12 -0.94 8.02
C LYS A 8 -11.93 0.00 7.83
N ILE A 9 -10.75 -0.57 7.66
CA ILE A 9 -9.56 0.21 7.34
C ILE A 9 -9.63 0.58 5.86
N GLU A 10 -10.00 1.84 5.60
CA GLU A 10 -10.11 2.37 4.25
C GLU A 10 -8.75 2.73 3.65
N SER A 11 -8.71 2.67 2.32
CA SER A 11 -7.54 3.07 1.55
C SER A 11 -7.21 4.57 1.70
N PRO A 12 -5.93 4.95 1.59
CA PRO A 12 -5.53 6.36 1.62
C PRO A 12 -6.15 7.20 0.50
N GLU A 13 -6.32 8.50 0.76
CA GLU A 13 -6.83 9.45 -0.22
C GLU A 13 -5.85 9.70 -1.39
N HIS A 14 -6.37 10.16 -2.52
CA HIS A 14 -5.60 10.58 -3.71
C HIS A 14 -4.77 9.48 -4.38
N ILE A 15 -5.07 8.20 -4.13
CA ILE A 15 -4.44 7.06 -4.81
C ILE A 15 -5.22 6.66 -6.08
N PRO A 16 -4.61 5.88 -7.00
CA PRO A 16 -5.33 5.34 -8.16
C PRO A 16 -6.54 4.49 -7.74
N GLU A 17 -7.71 4.72 -8.33
CA GLU A 17 -8.99 4.04 -7.98
C GLU A 17 -8.88 2.50 -8.04
N ARG A 18 -8.06 1.97 -8.95
CA ARG A 18 -7.81 0.52 -9.06
C ARG A 18 -6.99 -0.01 -7.88
N ALA A 19 -6.06 0.77 -7.35
CA ALA A 19 -5.30 0.42 -6.16
C ALA A 19 -6.18 0.52 -4.91
N ALA A 20 -6.98 1.59 -4.79
CA ALA A 20 -7.95 1.76 -3.71
C ALA A 20 -8.88 0.56 -3.55
N ARG A 21 -9.52 0.13 -4.64
CA ARG A 21 -10.39 -1.05 -4.63
C ARG A 21 -9.68 -2.31 -4.16
N ALA A 22 -8.44 -2.54 -4.59
CA ALA A 22 -7.68 -3.71 -4.15
C ALA A 22 -7.31 -3.62 -2.67
N PHE A 23 -6.97 -2.44 -2.17
CA PHE A 23 -6.72 -2.24 -0.74
C PHE A 23 -7.98 -2.49 0.09
N ASP A 24 -9.11 -1.89 -0.28
CA ASP A 24 -10.38 -2.04 0.45
C ASP A 24 -10.88 -3.49 0.45
N GLU A 25 -10.69 -4.22 -0.67
CA GLU A 25 -10.97 -5.66 -0.75
C GLU A 25 -10.06 -6.46 0.19
N GLY A 26 -8.77 -6.11 0.26
CA GLY A 26 -7.82 -6.71 1.20
C GLY A 26 -8.20 -6.48 2.67
N SER A 27 -8.56 -5.25 3.03
CA SER A 27 -9.07 -4.90 4.36
C SER A 27 -10.32 -5.71 4.71
N ASP A 28 -11.25 -5.86 3.76
CA ASP A 28 -12.45 -6.66 3.98
C ASP A 28 -12.15 -8.16 4.13
N CYS A 29 -11.15 -8.68 3.42
CA CYS A 29 -10.68 -10.06 3.60
C CYS A 29 -10.06 -10.26 4.98
N LEU A 30 -9.24 -9.30 5.43
CA LEU A 30 -8.58 -9.36 6.74
C LEU A 30 -9.61 -9.31 7.87
N ALA A 31 -10.58 -8.40 7.79
CA ALA A 31 -11.67 -8.29 8.76
C ALA A 31 -12.54 -9.56 8.85
N ARG A 32 -12.58 -10.37 7.78
CA ARG A 32 -13.28 -11.67 7.72
C ARG A 32 -12.40 -12.85 8.11
N GLY A 33 -11.16 -12.63 8.54
CA GLY A 33 -10.20 -13.67 8.91
C GLY A 33 -9.58 -14.42 7.73
N SER A 34 -9.74 -13.92 6.50
CA SER A 34 -9.14 -14.50 5.28
C SER A 34 -7.76 -13.90 5.00
N ALA A 35 -6.79 -14.18 5.87
CA ALA A 35 -5.47 -13.56 5.86
C ALA A 35 -4.69 -13.75 4.54
N THR A 36 -4.66 -14.97 3.98
CA THR A 36 -4.01 -15.23 2.68
C THR A 36 -4.64 -14.42 1.53
N ALA A 37 -5.98 -14.30 1.53
CA ALA A 37 -6.68 -13.51 0.52
C ALA A 37 -6.40 -12.01 0.71
N ALA A 38 -6.34 -11.54 1.96
CA ALA A 38 -5.98 -10.16 2.29
C ALA A 38 -4.57 -9.81 1.78
N ALA A 39 -3.57 -10.64 2.09
CA ALA A 39 -2.20 -10.47 1.64
C ALA A 39 -2.09 -10.41 0.11
N ALA A 40 -2.81 -11.30 -0.60
CA ALA A 40 -2.86 -11.28 -2.06
C ALA A 40 -3.43 -9.96 -2.62
N MET A 41 -4.46 -9.40 -1.97
CA MET A 41 -5.07 -8.13 -2.38
C MET A 41 -4.18 -6.92 -2.08
N PHE A 42 -3.49 -6.89 -0.94
CA PHE A 42 -2.49 -5.86 -0.66
C PHE A 42 -1.31 -5.91 -1.63
N ARG A 43 -0.85 -7.10 -2.01
CA ARG A 43 0.18 -7.28 -3.05
C ARG A 43 -0.29 -6.71 -4.39
N ARG A 44 -1.52 -7.04 -4.78
CA ARG A 44 -2.14 -6.52 -6.00
C ARG A 44 -2.27 -5.00 -5.97
N CYS A 45 -2.63 -4.43 -4.83
CA CYS A 45 -2.69 -2.99 -4.63
C CYS A 45 -1.33 -2.32 -4.92
N LEU A 46 -0.25 -2.84 -4.33
CA LEU A 46 1.11 -2.37 -4.59
C LEU A 46 1.51 -2.53 -6.07
N GLU A 47 1.19 -3.67 -6.69
CA GLU A 47 1.50 -3.88 -8.11
C GLU A 47 0.82 -2.85 -9.02
N ILE A 48 -0.42 -2.46 -8.71
CA ILE A 48 -1.17 -1.46 -9.47
C ILE A 48 -0.58 -0.07 -9.23
N ALA A 49 -0.42 0.33 -7.97
CA ALA A 49 0.09 1.65 -7.61
C ALA A 49 1.50 1.88 -8.16
N LEU A 50 2.44 0.96 -7.89
CA LEU A 50 3.84 1.16 -8.27
C LEU A 50 4.09 1.07 -9.78
N LYS A 51 3.14 0.53 -10.56
CA LYS A 51 3.28 0.41 -12.02
C LYS A 51 3.41 1.77 -12.71
N GLU A 52 2.75 2.81 -12.21
CA GLU A 52 2.83 4.16 -12.78
C GLU A 52 4.22 4.78 -12.59
N HIS A 53 4.91 4.41 -11.51
CA HIS A 53 6.27 4.87 -11.21
C HIS A 53 7.37 4.01 -11.83
N SER A 54 7.05 2.78 -12.21
CA SER A 54 8.02 1.81 -12.73
C SER A 54 7.44 0.93 -13.85
N PRO A 55 6.97 1.54 -14.96
CA PRO A 55 6.30 0.82 -16.04
C PRO A 55 7.23 -0.17 -16.77
N ASP A 56 8.53 0.07 -16.70
CA ASP A 56 9.64 -0.73 -17.22
C ASP A 56 9.94 -1.99 -16.38
N ILE A 57 9.40 -2.08 -15.16
CA ILE A 57 9.63 -3.21 -14.27
C ILE A 57 8.41 -4.12 -14.28
N GLU A 58 8.65 -5.41 -14.55
CA GLU A 58 7.63 -6.46 -14.52
C GLU A 58 6.89 -6.50 -13.17
N ALA A 59 5.58 -6.73 -13.21
CA ALA A 59 4.71 -6.63 -12.03
C ALA A 59 5.14 -7.53 -10.86
N TRP A 60 5.64 -8.74 -11.15
CA TRP A 60 6.07 -9.69 -10.13
C TRP A 60 7.41 -9.32 -9.46
N LYS A 61 8.14 -8.32 -9.98
CA LYS A 61 9.42 -7.84 -9.43
C LYS A 61 9.20 -6.65 -8.49
N LEU A 62 8.33 -6.81 -7.49
CA LEU A 62 7.99 -5.75 -6.53
C LEU A 62 9.24 -5.16 -5.85
N GLU A 63 10.20 -6.01 -5.48
CA GLU A 63 11.50 -5.60 -4.93
C GLU A 63 12.21 -4.56 -5.80
N LYS A 64 12.33 -4.82 -7.10
CA LYS A 64 13.00 -3.91 -8.03
C LYS A 64 12.26 -2.59 -8.17
N ARG A 65 10.93 -2.59 -8.03
CA ARG A 65 10.13 -1.36 -8.03
C ARG A 65 10.41 -0.53 -6.78
N ILE A 66 10.44 -1.17 -5.61
CA ILE A 66 10.79 -0.51 -4.35
C ILE A 66 12.21 0.06 -4.40
N ASP A 67 13.19 -0.71 -4.88
CA ASP A 67 14.56 -0.24 -5.02
C ASP A 67 14.66 0.96 -5.97
N LYS A 68 13.95 0.93 -7.11
CA LYS A 68 13.87 2.06 -8.03
C LYS A 68 13.28 3.30 -7.36
N LEU A 69 12.15 3.16 -6.66
CA LEU A 69 11.52 4.27 -5.94
C LEU A 69 12.45 4.88 -4.90
N PHE A 70 13.24 4.06 -4.19
CA PHE A 70 14.25 4.54 -3.26
C PHE A 70 15.37 5.29 -3.98
N THR A 71 15.89 4.75 -5.09
CA THR A 71 16.95 5.44 -5.87
C THR A 71 16.48 6.76 -6.46
N GLU A 72 15.19 6.90 -6.74
CA GLU A 72 14.56 8.15 -7.20
C GLU A 72 14.23 9.12 -6.06
N GLY A 73 14.50 8.75 -4.79
CA GLY A 73 14.17 9.56 -3.62
C GLY A 73 12.67 9.66 -3.33
N ARG A 74 11.85 8.77 -3.92
CA ARG A 74 10.40 8.75 -3.77
C ARG A 74 9.91 8.02 -2.53
N ILE A 75 10.77 7.26 -1.85
CA ILE A 75 10.49 6.64 -0.55
C ILE A 75 11.73 6.75 0.34
N THR A 76 11.55 6.65 1.65
CA THR A 76 12.66 6.68 2.61
C THR A 76 13.41 5.36 2.66
N VAL A 77 14.60 5.37 3.26
CA VAL A 77 15.37 4.14 3.53
C VAL A 77 14.59 3.19 4.44
N ASP A 78 13.87 3.70 5.44
CA ASP A 78 13.08 2.90 6.37
C ASP A 78 11.95 2.15 5.65
N LEU A 79 11.28 2.80 4.69
CA LEU A 79 10.25 2.15 3.87
C LEU A 79 10.82 1.07 2.98
N LYS A 80 12.01 1.29 2.40
CA LYS A 80 12.72 0.26 1.64
C LYS A 80 13.05 -0.94 2.53
N GLU A 81 13.64 -0.71 3.70
CA GLU A 81 14.01 -1.79 4.62
C GLU A 81 12.79 -2.58 5.10
N TRP A 82 11.69 -1.90 5.41
CA TRP A 82 10.45 -2.56 5.79
C TRP A 82 9.87 -3.42 4.66
N ALA A 83 9.92 -2.92 3.41
CA ALA A 83 9.49 -3.68 2.24
C ALA A 83 10.27 -4.99 2.09
N HIS A 84 11.59 -4.95 2.32
CA HIS A 84 12.43 -6.15 2.25
C HIS A 84 12.11 -7.16 3.34
N ARG A 85 11.74 -6.71 4.55
CA ARG A 85 11.31 -7.60 5.65
C ARG A 85 9.99 -8.28 5.35
N ILE A 86 8.96 -7.52 4.96
CA ILE A 86 7.64 -8.07 4.61
C ILE A 86 7.73 -9.03 3.40
N ARG A 87 8.65 -8.77 2.46
CA ARG A 87 8.84 -9.65 1.30
C ARG A 87 9.44 -11.00 1.68
N LEU A 88 10.35 -11.04 2.65
CA LEU A 88 10.89 -12.31 3.15
C LEU A 88 9.76 -13.16 3.72
N GLU A 89 8.88 -12.57 4.52
CA GLU A 89 7.72 -13.26 5.09
C GLU A 89 6.67 -13.64 4.04
N GLY A 90 6.43 -12.77 3.05
CA GLY A 90 5.38 -12.98 2.05
C GLY A 90 5.72 -13.91 0.89
N ASN A 91 6.99 -13.99 0.46
CA ASN A 91 7.40 -14.95 -0.58
C ASN A 91 7.58 -16.37 -0.01
N ASP A 92 8.05 -16.48 1.24
CA ASP A 92 8.24 -17.78 1.90
C ASP A 92 6.88 -18.42 2.24
N ALA A 93 5.90 -17.64 2.71
CA ALA A 93 4.53 -18.12 2.96
C ALA A 93 3.84 -18.69 1.70
N LEU A 94 4.07 -18.10 0.53
CA LEU A 94 3.49 -18.58 -0.74
C LEU A 94 4.18 -19.83 -1.31
N HIS A 95 5.44 -20.10 -0.93
CA HIS A 95 6.24 -21.21 -1.46
C HIS A 95 6.39 -22.40 -0.48
N GLU A 96 6.26 -22.21 0.84
CA GLU A 96 6.42 -23.26 1.85
C GLU A 96 5.10 -23.84 2.39
N ALA A 97 3.96 -23.51 1.78
CA ALA A 97 2.62 -23.93 2.25
C ALA A 97 2.27 -23.44 3.67
N GLU A 98 2.91 -22.37 4.14
CA GLU A 98 2.52 -21.66 5.36
C GLU A 98 1.46 -20.61 5.02
N GLU A 99 0.27 -20.74 5.61
CA GLU A 99 -0.80 -19.76 5.44
C GLU A 99 -0.42 -18.43 6.09
N PHE A 100 -0.78 -17.30 5.47
CA PHE A 100 -0.62 -16.01 6.13
C PHE A 100 -1.47 -15.98 7.40
N THR A 101 -0.91 -15.48 8.50
CA THR A 101 -1.65 -15.24 9.72
C THR A 101 -2.32 -13.86 9.66
N PRO A 102 -3.35 -13.59 10.47
CA PRO A 102 -3.93 -12.25 10.57
C PRO A 102 -2.89 -11.17 10.89
N GLU A 103 -1.88 -11.50 11.68
CA GLU A 103 -0.79 -10.60 12.05
C GLU A 103 0.07 -10.24 10.83
N THR A 104 0.56 -11.23 10.08
CA THR A 104 1.41 -10.97 8.89
C THR A 104 0.63 -10.26 7.78
N ALA A 105 -0.64 -10.60 7.60
CA ALA A 105 -1.52 -9.89 6.68
C ALA A 105 -1.80 -8.44 7.14
N GLY A 106 -1.91 -8.20 8.44
CA GLY A 106 -2.02 -6.87 9.03
C GLY A 106 -0.77 -6.02 8.83
N GLU A 107 0.42 -6.60 8.98
CA GLU A 107 1.68 -5.90 8.68
C GLU A 107 1.77 -5.52 7.20
N MET A 108 1.34 -6.41 6.31
CA MET A 108 1.29 -6.13 4.87
C MET A 108 0.31 -5.01 4.52
N MET A 109 -0.84 -4.96 5.21
CA MET A 109 -1.81 -3.87 5.08
C MET A 109 -1.17 -2.53 5.48
N GLU A 110 -0.57 -2.45 6.67
CA GLU A 110 0.03 -1.22 7.19
C GLU A 110 1.17 -0.71 6.29
N PHE A 111 2.03 -1.62 5.82
CA PHE A 111 3.06 -1.26 4.86
C PHE A 111 2.48 -0.74 3.55
N THR A 112 1.46 -1.42 3.01
CA THR A 112 0.79 -0.98 1.78
C THR A 112 0.20 0.41 1.95
N ARG A 113 -0.47 0.64 3.08
CA ARG A 113 -1.06 1.94 3.44
C ARG A 113 0.01 3.04 3.50
N MET A 114 1.13 2.76 4.17
CA MET A 114 2.22 3.73 4.34
C MET A 114 2.87 4.10 3.00
N VAL A 115 3.15 3.11 2.15
CA VAL A 115 3.72 3.34 0.82
C VAL A 115 2.78 4.19 -0.04
N LEU A 116 1.48 3.88 -0.05
CA LEU A 116 0.47 4.66 -0.76
C LEU A 116 0.39 6.10 -0.25
N MET A 117 0.39 6.29 1.07
CA MET A 117 0.40 7.62 1.67
C MET A 117 1.61 8.44 1.23
N TYR A 118 2.79 7.83 1.23
CA TYR A 118 4.03 8.54 0.88
C TYR A 118 4.10 8.90 -0.61
N LEU A 119 3.64 8.00 -1.48
CA LEU A 119 3.73 8.21 -2.94
C LEU A 119 2.64 9.11 -3.51
N TYR A 120 1.45 9.14 -2.88
CA TYR A 120 0.28 9.80 -3.43
C TYR A 120 -0.36 10.81 -2.47
N THR A 121 -0.81 10.34 -1.31
CA THR A 121 -1.63 11.15 -0.40
C THR A 121 -0.88 12.38 0.13
N LEU A 122 0.33 12.19 0.64
CA LEU A 122 1.13 13.29 1.20
C LEU A 122 1.55 14.31 0.13
N PRO A 123 2.11 13.90 -1.03
CA PRO A 123 2.40 14.85 -2.12
C PRO A 123 1.19 15.68 -2.56
N GLU A 124 0.03 15.06 -2.77
CA GLU A 124 -1.15 15.79 -3.23
C GLU A 124 -1.70 16.73 -2.14
N ARG A 125 -1.74 16.28 -0.88
CA ARG A 125 -2.16 17.15 0.25
C ARG A 125 -1.26 18.37 0.40
N ILE A 126 0.06 18.21 0.23
CA ILE A 126 1.02 19.32 0.28
C ILE A 126 0.77 20.29 -0.89
N LYS A 127 0.61 19.76 -2.10
CA LYS A 127 0.32 20.57 -3.30
C LYS A 127 -0.96 21.39 -3.13
N LEU A 128 -2.08 20.77 -2.74
CA LEU A 128 -3.35 21.46 -2.49
C LEU A 128 -3.20 22.54 -1.41
N ARG A 129 -2.41 22.27 -0.37
CA ARG A 129 -2.15 23.25 0.69
C ARG A 129 -1.36 24.45 0.20
N ILE A 130 -0.35 24.25 -0.65
CA ILE A 130 0.42 25.33 -1.26
C ILE A 130 -0.48 26.19 -2.16
N GLU A 131 -1.26 25.56 -3.04
CA GLU A 131 -2.19 26.25 -3.95
C GLU A 131 -3.22 27.09 -3.18
N THR A 132 -3.78 26.55 -2.09
CA THR A 132 -4.71 27.27 -1.22
C THR A 132 -4.08 28.53 -0.59
N VAL A 133 -2.81 28.42 -0.16
CA VAL A 133 -2.07 29.54 0.44
C VAL A 133 -1.71 30.61 -0.60
N GLU A 134 -1.43 30.22 -1.84
CA GLU A 134 -1.13 31.15 -2.94
C GLU A 134 -2.39 31.90 -3.41
N ALA A 135 -3.52 31.21 -3.51
CA ALA A 135 -4.81 31.84 -3.84
C ALA A 135 -5.17 32.93 -2.81
N ALA A 136 -5.00 32.64 -1.52
CA ALA A 136 -5.28 33.58 -0.43
C ALA A 136 -4.33 34.80 -0.36
N LYS A 137 -3.23 34.81 -1.12
CA LYS A 137 -2.32 35.97 -1.24
C LYS A 137 -2.63 36.87 -2.44
N THR A 138 -3.48 36.39 -3.36
CA THR A 138 -3.82 37.09 -4.60
C THR A 138 -5.11 37.91 -4.45
N ASP A 139 -5.89 37.62 -3.40
CA ASP A 139 -7.04 38.41 -2.90
C ASP A 139 -6.61 39.44 -1.84
#